data_AF-A0A437NPP2-F1
#
_entry.id   AF-A0A437NPP2-F1
#
_cell.length_a   1.000
_cell.length_b   1.000
_cell.length_c   1.000
_cell.angle_alpha   90.00
_cell.angle_beta   90.00
_cell.angle_gamma   90.00
#
_symmetry.space_group_name_H-M   'P 1'
#
loop_
_entity.id
_entity.type
_entity.pdbx_description
1 polymer ?
#
loop_
_entity_poly.entity_id
_entity_poly.type
_entity_poly.pdbx_seq_one_letter_code
_entity_poly.pdbx_strand_id
1 'polypeptide(L)'
;MRPDPVVLAPPAGAEQHLRPRLSAYTAGLGLAFGLYLAVHGPGAGVAVWACAALVLAGLAAGLAGRGPLPSPWLRRAAAGSVALALAVPLAVAPAGPAAGAPLWPQILVALFASRVLAEESELRFSAFWRAPRAVPAPVALQSGGSAAALGAVLALVFYQLAGRAPAPGGTGFGEVLWGALTGDSALHRAIVVLFCVVLGHLVEAAARHRRDRAALAAFQAAAPGPDPAARAREVCGRYGRTWTEMLLTRTSTSGGGAAAEAFEAFRHASRRFVYGLVALLPLLGFLGTVVGLAAAMAALPLDGAAEGRVDLTGSLAGLALKFQTTLLGLVASLVASLLLAWLDKSETELAAACAVLAAAEARREP
;
A
#
# COMPACT_ATOMS: atom_id res chain seq x y z
N MET A 1 -19.79 -16.92 -37.39
CA MET A 1 -19.67 -15.63 -36.69
C MET A 1 -19.66 -15.91 -35.20
N ARG A 2 -18.56 -15.63 -34.48
CA ARG A 2 -18.64 -15.56 -33.01
C ARG A 2 -19.40 -14.28 -32.67
N PRO A 3 -20.44 -14.33 -31.82
CA PRO A 3 -21.08 -13.10 -31.36
C PRO A 3 -19.99 -12.21 -30.76
N ASP A 4 -19.95 -10.94 -31.19
CA ASP A 4 -19.07 -9.98 -30.55
C ASP A 4 -19.39 -10.00 -29.05
N PRO A 5 -18.38 -10.13 -28.18
CA PRO A 5 -18.61 -10.15 -26.75
C PRO A 5 -19.33 -8.85 -26.41
N VAL A 6 -20.56 -8.97 -25.90
CA VAL A 6 -21.35 -7.82 -25.46
C VAL A 6 -20.58 -7.20 -24.31
N VAL A 7 -19.83 -6.14 -24.63
CA VAL A 7 -19.13 -5.33 -23.62
C VAL A 7 -20.21 -4.57 -22.88
N LEU A 8 -20.65 -5.13 -21.75
CA LEU A 8 -21.53 -4.45 -20.82
C LEU A 8 -20.75 -3.27 -20.24
N ALA A 9 -20.87 -2.12 -20.91
CA ALA A 9 -20.32 -0.87 -20.44
C ALA A 9 -20.91 -0.59 -19.05
N PRO A 10 -20.10 -0.44 -17.99
CA PRO A 10 -20.61 -0.03 -16.69
C PRO A 10 -21.34 1.32 -16.80
N PRO A 11 -22.28 1.58 -15.86
CA PRO A 11 -23.13 2.76 -15.90
C PRO A 11 -22.29 4.03 -16.02
N ALA A 12 -22.66 4.86 -16.99
CA ALA A 12 -22.14 6.22 -17.11
C ALA A 12 -22.48 6.99 -15.82
N GLY A 13 -21.50 7.15 -14.92
CA GLY A 13 -21.72 7.85 -13.66
C GLY A 13 -20.68 7.55 -12.56
N ALA A 14 -20.11 6.36 -12.50
CA ALA A 14 -19.15 6.02 -11.43
C ALA A 14 -17.92 6.96 -11.40
N GLU A 15 -17.48 7.42 -12.58
CA GLU A 15 -16.39 8.39 -12.69
C GLU A 15 -16.72 9.76 -12.09
N GLN A 16 -18.00 10.15 -12.10
CA GLN A 16 -18.42 11.47 -11.63
C GLN A 16 -18.15 11.64 -10.13
N HIS A 17 -18.18 10.55 -9.35
CA HIS A 17 -17.87 10.58 -7.92
C HIS A 17 -16.37 10.44 -7.61
N LEU A 18 -15.62 9.73 -8.44
CA LEU A 18 -14.18 9.51 -8.23
C LEU A 18 -13.33 10.74 -8.60
N ARG A 19 -13.71 11.47 -9.65
CA ARG A 19 -12.99 12.69 -10.08
C ARG A 19 -12.88 13.78 -9.02
N PRO A 20 -13.97 14.24 -8.36
CA PRO A 20 -13.85 15.30 -7.35
C PRO A 20 -12.99 14.87 -6.17
N ARG A 21 -13.03 13.57 -5.79
CA ARG A 21 -12.15 13.01 -4.76
C ARG A 21 -10.69 13.04 -5.19
N LEU A 22 -10.39 12.57 -6.41
CA LEU A 22 -9.04 12.63 -6.95
C LEU A 22 -8.52 14.08 -7.01
N SER A 23 -9.33 15.04 -7.45
CA SER A 23 -8.97 16.46 -7.48
C SER A 23 -8.71 17.00 -6.07
N ALA A 24 -9.58 16.69 -5.10
CA ALA A 24 -9.40 17.10 -3.71
C ALA A 24 -8.10 16.53 -3.11
N TYR A 25 -7.81 15.25 -3.32
CA TYR A 25 -6.56 14.64 -2.85
C TYR A 25 -5.33 15.19 -3.58
N THR A 26 -5.44 15.51 -4.87
CA THR A 26 -4.35 16.11 -5.65
C THR A 26 -4.04 17.52 -5.18
N ALA A 27 -5.08 18.32 -4.87
CA ALA A 27 -4.92 19.64 -4.27
C ALA A 27 -4.30 19.55 -2.87
N GLY A 28 -4.79 18.61 -2.03
CA GLY A 28 -4.21 18.32 -0.72
C GLY A 28 -2.74 17.89 -0.79
N LEU A 29 -2.37 17.07 -1.79
CA LEU A 29 -0.99 16.68 -2.05
C LEU A 29 -0.13 17.88 -2.44
N GLY A 30 -0.61 18.75 -3.33
CA GLY A 30 0.09 19.97 -3.72
C GLY A 30 0.37 20.88 -2.52
N LEU A 31 -0.63 21.08 -1.65
CA LEU A 31 -0.49 21.86 -0.42
C LEU A 31 0.48 21.22 0.58
N ALA A 32 0.36 19.92 0.83
CA ALA A 32 1.28 19.18 1.70
C ALA A 32 2.73 19.22 1.19
N PHE A 33 2.92 19.08 -0.13
CA PHE A 33 4.25 19.14 -0.74
C PHE A 33 4.83 20.56 -0.70
N GLY A 34 4.01 21.59 -0.90
CA GLY A 34 4.42 22.98 -0.70
C GLY A 34 4.88 23.26 0.73
N LEU A 35 4.12 22.80 1.74
CA LEU A 35 4.51 22.89 3.16
C LEU A 35 5.83 22.17 3.44
N TYR A 36 6.01 20.96 2.88
CA TYR A 36 7.25 20.22 2.97
C TYR A 36 8.45 21.00 2.40
N LEU A 37 8.30 21.62 1.22
CA LEU A 37 9.35 22.45 0.63
C LEU A 37 9.62 23.73 1.44
N ALA A 38 8.60 24.32 2.07
CA ALA A 38 8.81 25.48 2.93
C ALA A 38 9.65 25.13 4.17
N VAL A 39 9.44 23.94 4.75
CA VAL A 39 10.15 23.48 5.95
C VAL A 39 11.55 22.94 5.63
N HIS A 40 11.70 22.15 4.55
CA HIS A 40 12.93 21.41 4.23
C HIS A 40 13.66 21.89 2.98
N GLY A 41 13.08 22.82 2.22
CA GLY A 41 13.68 23.41 1.02
C GLY A 41 14.77 24.46 1.28
N PRO A 42 14.80 25.21 2.41
CA PRO A 42 15.92 26.10 2.68
C PRO A 42 17.25 25.32 2.73
N GLY A 43 18.22 25.71 1.90
CA GLY A 43 19.50 25.00 1.77
C GLY A 43 19.49 23.80 0.81
N ALA A 44 18.34 23.45 0.21
CA ALA A 44 18.29 22.43 -0.83
C ALA A 44 18.96 22.92 -2.12
N GLY A 45 19.74 22.05 -2.78
CA GLY A 45 20.42 22.38 -4.03
C GLY A 45 19.47 22.59 -5.21
N VAL A 46 19.96 23.25 -6.27
CA VAL A 46 19.19 23.59 -7.48
C VAL A 46 18.50 22.36 -8.10
N ALA A 47 19.14 21.18 -8.06
CA ALA A 47 18.55 19.94 -8.54
C ALA A 47 17.25 19.56 -7.81
N VAL A 48 17.20 19.74 -6.48
CA VAL A 48 16.00 19.44 -5.67
C VAL A 48 14.85 20.38 -6.06
N TRP A 49 15.14 21.67 -6.23
CA TRP A 49 14.14 22.65 -6.67
C TRP A 49 13.64 22.40 -8.09
N ALA A 50 14.50 21.98 -9.02
CA ALA A 50 14.10 21.59 -10.36
C ALA A 50 13.17 20.37 -10.34
N CYS A 51 13.51 19.33 -9.58
CA CYS A 51 12.64 18.17 -9.40
C CYS A 51 11.31 18.54 -8.72
N ALA A 52 11.34 19.42 -7.72
CA ALA A 52 10.14 19.90 -7.04
C ALA A 52 9.22 20.68 -8.00
N ALA A 53 9.77 21.53 -8.87
CA ALA A 53 9.02 22.24 -9.89
C ALA A 53 8.35 21.29 -10.88
N LEU A 54 9.04 20.23 -11.33
CA LEU A 54 8.47 19.20 -12.19
C LEU A 54 7.32 18.43 -11.50
N VAL A 55 7.47 18.11 -10.21
CA VAL A 55 6.40 17.51 -9.41
C VAL A 55 5.19 18.43 -9.35
N LEU A 56 5.37 19.70 -8.99
CA LEU A 56 4.28 20.67 -8.92
C LEU A 56 3.58 20.88 -10.27
N ALA A 57 4.34 20.95 -11.36
CA ALA A 57 3.77 21.04 -12.71
C ALA A 57 2.93 19.81 -13.07
N GLY A 58 3.39 18.60 -12.70
CA GLY A 58 2.63 17.37 -12.92
C GLY A 58 1.36 17.28 -12.08
N LEU A 59 1.38 17.78 -10.83
CA LEU A 59 0.17 17.88 -9.98
C LEU A 59 -0.82 18.89 -10.55
N ALA A 60 -0.35 20.06 -10.98
CA ALA A 60 -1.17 21.10 -11.61
C ALA A 60 -1.82 20.60 -12.90
N ALA A 61 -1.06 19.89 -13.76
CA ALA A 61 -1.58 19.25 -14.96
C ALA A 61 -2.63 18.18 -14.62
N GLY A 62 -2.46 17.45 -13.53
CA GLY A 62 -3.44 16.50 -13.00
C GLY A 62 -4.76 17.16 -12.60
N LEU A 63 -4.71 18.33 -11.98
CA LEU A 63 -5.90 19.13 -11.61
C LEU A 63 -6.60 19.75 -12.83
N ALA A 64 -5.84 20.18 -13.84
CA ALA A 64 -6.37 20.80 -15.05
C ALA A 64 -6.95 19.78 -16.05
N GLY A 65 -6.54 18.52 -15.95
CA GLY A 65 -6.95 17.45 -16.88
C GLY A 65 -8.45 17.18 -16.84
N ARG A 66 -9.17 17.50 -17.93
CA ARG A 66 -10.60 17.17 -18.10
C ARG A 66 -10.86 15.82 -18.76
N GLY A 67 -9.80 15.14 -19.21
CA GLY A 67 -9.87 13.90 -19.97
C GLY A 67 -10.54 12.74 -19.20
N PRO A 68 -10.95 11.67 -19.92
CA PRO A 68 -11.52 10.46 -19.33
C PRO A 68 -10.56 9.76 -18.37
N LEU A 69 -9.27 9.78 -18.69
CA LEU A 69 -8.23 9.14 -17.91
C LEU A 69 -7.35 10.19 -17.22
N PRO A 70 -6.93 9.92 -15.96
CA PRO A 70 -5.93 10.73 -15.30
C PRO A 70 -4.61 10.69 -16.06
N SER A 71 -4.00 11.85 -16.20
CA SER A 71 -2.73 12.03 -16.90
C SER A 71 -1.64 11.12 -16.31
N PRO A 72 -0.79 10.44 -17.11
CA PRO A 72 0.34 9.67 -16.59
C PRO A 72 1.31 10.53 -15.79
N TRP A 73 1.31 11.85 -16.02
CA TRP A 73 2.08 12.82 -15.26
C TRP A 73 1.63 12.94 -13.81
N LEU A 74 0.33 12.79 -13.51
CA LEU A 74 -0.17 12.85 -12.14
C LEU A 74 0.41 11.71 -11.29
N ARG A 75 0.42 10.49 -11.82
CA ARG A 75 1.02 9.33 -11.15
C ARG A 75 2.51 9.54 -10.89
N ARG A 76 3.25 10.02 -11.89
CA ARG A 76 4.69 10.30 -11.75
C ARG A 76 4.95 11.42 -10.75
N ALA A 77 4.15 12.47 -10.76
CA ALA A 77 4.25 13.57 -9.81
C ALA A 77 3.95 13.13 -8.38
N ALA A 78 2.91 12.33 -8.16
CA ALA A 78 2.60 11.77 -6.85
C ALA A 78 3.75 10.88 -6.34
N ALA A 79 4.25 9.95 -7.16
CA ALA A 79 5.40 9.13 -6.78
C ALA A 79 6.67 9.96 -6.54
N GLY A 80 6.94 10.96 -7.40
CA GLY A 80 8.06 11.87 -7.28
C GLY A 80 8.01 12.73 -6.01
N SER A 81 6.81 13.16 -5.59
CA SER A 81 6.62 13.90 -4.34
C SER A 81 7.02 13.08 -3.12
N VAL A 82 6.66 11.79 -3.09
CA VAL A 82 7.06 10.86 -2.02
C VAL A 82 8.57 10.61 -2.06
N ALA A 83 9.12 10.35 -3.24
CA ALA A 83 10.55 10.12 -3.39
C ALA A 83 11.37 11.33 -2.90
N LEU A 84 11.00 12.54 -3.29
CA LEU A 84 11.64 13.77 -2.80
C LEU A 84 11.45 13.95 -1.29
N ALA A 85 10.23 13.73 -0.78
CA ALA A 85 9.93 13.86 0.65
C ALA A 85 10.77 12.92 1.53
N LEU A 86 11.07 11.73 1.03
CA LEU A 86 11.88 10.74 1.74
C LEU A 86 13.39 10.94 1.52
N ALA A 87 13.81 11.44 0.35
CA ALA A 87 15.22 11.56 -0.01
C ALA A 87 15.93 12.77 0.62
N VAL A 88 15.29 13.94 0.68
CA VAL A 88 15.96 15.16 1.19
C VAL A 88 16.38 15.02 2.66
N PRO A 89 15.56 14.48 3.58
CA PRO A 89 16.00 14.28 4.97
C PRO A 89 17.25 13.40 5.06
N LEU A 90 17.35 12.37 4.21
CA LEU A 90 18.52 11.46 4.17
C LEU A 90 19.76 12.13 3.57
N ALA A 91 19.57 13.03 2.60
CA ALA A 91 20.68 13.76 1.96
C ALA A 91 21.25 14.88 2.84
N VAL A 92 20.41 15.53 3.63
CA VAL A 92 20.79 16.69 4.48
C VAL A 92 21.26 16.26 5.87
N ALA A 93 20.81 15.10 6.37
CA ALA A 93 21.22 14.57 7.68
C ALA A 93 21.69 13.10 7.57
N PRO A 94 22.96 12.85 7.18
CA PRO A 94 23.48 11.48 7.05
C PRO A 94 23.60 10.74 8.40
N ALA A 95 23.54 11.45 9.53
CA ALA A 95 23.66 10.91 10.88
C ALA A 95 22.37 10.24 11.42
N GLY A 96 21.43 9.87 10.54
CA GLY A 96 20.11 9.37 10.90
C GLY A 96 19.04 10.46 10.85
N PRO A 97 17.75 10.11 10.97
CA PRO A 97 16.68 11.11 11.07
C PRO A 97 17.03 12.04 12.23
N ALA A 98 17.45 13.27 11.91
CA ALA A 98 17.95 14.24 12.88
C ALA A 98 17.00 14.26 14.07
N ALA A 99 17.47 13.80 15.23
CA ALA A 99 16.68 13.70 16.45
C ALA A 99 16.12 15.09 16.76
N GLY A 100 14.87 15.36 16.36
CA GLY A 100 14.21 16.65 16.52
C GLY A 100 13.63 17.29 15.27
N ALA A 101 14.00 16.86 14.05
CA ALA A 101 13.38 17.41 12.84
C ALA A 101 11.91 16.95 12.73
N PRO A 102 10.96 17.86 12.47
CA PRO A 102 9.55 17.49 12.36
C PRO A 102 9.31 16.63 11.11
N LEU A 103 8.94 15.36 11.30
CA LEU A 103 8.59 14.42 10.21
C LEU A 103 7.15 14.56 9.70
N TRP A 104 6.35 15.47 10.28
CA TRP A 104 4.93 15.62 9.91
C TRP A 104 4.72 16.04 8.45
N PRO A 105 5.56 16.89 7.80
CA PRO A 105 5.33 17.25 6.40
C PRO A 105 5.49 16.04 5.47
N GLN A 106 6.49 15.18 5.70
CA GLN A 106 6.72 13.95 4.93
C GLN A 106 5.55 12.98 5.09
N ILE A 107 5.03 12.85 6.32
CA ILE A 107 3.84 12.03 6.60
C ILE A 107 2.64 12.53 5.78
N LEU A 108 2.38 13.84 5.74
CA LEU A 108 1.28 14.39 4.95
C LEU A 108 1.47 14.15 3.45
N VAL A 109 2.68 14.39 2.91
CA VAL A 109 2.97 14.13 1.49
C VAL A 109 2.73 12.67 1.13
N ALA A 110 3.27 11.73 1.92
CA ALA A 110 3.10 10.31 1.67
C ALA A 110 1.64 9.86 1.81
N LEU A 111 0.89 10.42 2.76
CA LEU A 111 -0.52 10.12 2.97
C LEU A 111 -1.38 10.57 1.78
N PHE A 112 -1.25 11.83 1.36
CA PHE A 112 -2.02 12.34 0.22
C PHE A 112 -1.58 11.69 -1.09
N ALA A 113 -0.29 11.42 -1.28
CA ALA A 113 0.20 10.69 -2.45
C ALA A 113 -0.35 9.27 -2.51
N SER A 114 -0.43 8.55 -1.39
CA SER A 114 -1.15 7.27 -1.31
C SER A 114 -2.59 7.43 -1.79
N ARG A 115 -3.35 8.38 -1.24
CA ARG A 115 -4.74 8.58 -1.66
C ARG A 115 -4.88 8.91 -3.15
N VAL A 116 -4.05 9.79 -3.69
CA VAL A 116 -4.02 10.12 -5.13
C VAL A 116 -3.75 8.86 -5.97
N LEU A 117 -2.71 8.09 -5.64
CA LEU A 117 -2.33 6.88 -6.37
C LEU A 117 -3.38 5.77 -6.28
N ALA A 118 -4.12 5.68 -5.17
CA ALA A 118 -5.22 4.74 -4.99
C ALA A 118 -6.40 5.10 -5.91
N GLU A 119 -6.90 6.34 -5.84
CA GLU A 119 -8.05 6.79 -6.64
C GLU A 119 -7.73 6.80 -8.14
N GLU A 120 -6.50 7.17 -8.52
CA GLU A 120 -6.03 7.13 -9.91
C GLU A 120 -6.06 5.72 -10.49
N SER A 121 -5.63 4.73 -9.71
CA SER A 121 -5.68 3.32 -10.09
C SER A 121 -7.11 2.82 -10.21
N GLU A 122 -8.00 3.24 -9.30
CA GLU A 122 -9.42 2.88 -9.31
C GLU A 122 -10.13 3.44 -10.56
N LEU A 123 -9.88 4.70 -10.91
CA LEU A 123 -10.39 5.33 -12.14
C LEU A 123 -9.91 4.59 -13.40
N ARG A 124 -8.62 4.26 -13.50
CA ARG A 124 -8.09 3.50 -14.63
C ARG A 124 -8.69 2.11 -14.73
N PHE A 125 -8.89 1.45 -13.59
CA PHE A 125 -9.51 0.13 -13.55
C PHE A 125 -10.97 0.18 -14.00
N SER A 126 -11.74 1.17 -13.54
CA SER A 126 -13.09 1.41 -14.04
C SER A 126 -13.12 1.72 -15.55
N ALA A 127 -12.17 2.52 -16.06
CA ALA A 127 -12.07 2.82 -17.49
C ALA A 127 -11.70 1.59 -18.33
N PHE A 128 -10.85 0.71 -17.82
CA PHE A 128 -10.48 -0.55 -18.48
C PHE A 128 -11.70 -1.44 -18.71
N TRP A 129 -12.58 -1.59 -17.72
CA TRP A 129 -13.78 -2.41 -17.88
C TRP A 129 -14.78 -1.84 -18.89
N ARG A 130 -14.78 -0.52 -19.14
CA ARG A 130 -15.58 0.10 -20.22
C ARG A 130 -15.02 -0.15 -21.60
N ALA A 131 -13.72 0.06 -21.75
CA ALA A 131 -13.07 0.01 -23.03
C ALA A 131 -11.66 -0.60 -22.86
N PRO A 132 -11.54 -1.94 -22.77
CA PRO A 132 -10.27 -2.60 -22.50
C PRO A 132 -9.19 -2.23 -23.52
N ARG A 133 -9.59 -2.03 -24.78
CA ARG A 133 -8.71 -1.64 -25.89
C ARG A 133 -8.28 -0.17 -25.87
N ALA A 134 -8.99 0.68 -25.14
CA ALA A 134 -8.73 2.12 -25.09
C ALA A 134 -7.76 2.52 -23.96
N VAL A 135 -7.44 1.60 -23.04
CA VAL A 135 -6.50 1.88 -21.95
C VAL A 135 -5.09 1.44 -22.37
N PRO A 136 -4.16 2.39 -22.64
CA PRO A 136 -2.86 2.08 -23.24
C PRO A 136 -1.85 1.47 -22.25
N ALA A 137 -2.19 1.40 -20.96
CA ALA A 137 -1.27 1.01 -19.89
C ALA A 137 -1.80 -0.19 -19.12
N PRO A 138 -0.91 -1.05 -18.58
CA PRO A 138 -1.32 -2.13 -17.71
C PRO A 138 -2.09 -1.59 -16.51
N VAL A 139 -3.17 -2.29 -16.19
CA VAL A 139 -4.11 -1.90 -15.15
C VAL A 139 -4.00 -2.87 -14.01
N ALA A 140 -3.87 -2.34 -12.80
CA ALA A 140 -3.80 -3.12 -11.59
C ALA A 140 -5.05 -2.81 -10.75
N LEU A 141 -5.61 -3.86 -10.15
CA LEU A 141 -6.65 -3.69 -9.13
C LEU A 141 -6.11 -2.84 -7.98
N GLN A 142 -4.83 -3.05 -7.61
CA GLN A 142 -4.19 -2.44 -6.45
C GLN A 142 -2.95 -1.64 -6.87
N SER A 143 -2.86 -0.41 -6.39
CA SER A 143 -1.74 0.47 -6.74
C SER A 143 -0.57 0.18 -5.82
N GLY A 144 0.45 -0.53 -6.33
CA GLY A 144 1.68 -0.77 -5.57
C GLY A 144 2.34 0.53 -5.08
N GLY A 145 2.26 1.61 -5.87
CA GLY A 145 2.73 2.93 -5.46
C GLY A 145 1.93 3.52 -4.29
N SER A 146 0.61 3.32 -4.27
CA SER A 146 -0.22 3.75 -3.14
C SER A 146 0.12 3.01 -1.86
N ALA A 147 0.23 1.69 -1.93
CA ALA A 147 0.58 0.86 -0.78
C ALA A 147 1.99 1.16 -0.27
N ALA A 148 2.95 1.41 -1.16
CA ALA A 148 4.29 1.84 -0.79
C ALA A 148 4.28 3.21 -0.09
N ALA A 149 3.52 4.19 -0.60
CA ALA A 149 3.38 5.50 0.04
C ALA A 149 2.70 5.40 1.40
N LEU A 150 1.66 4.57 1.55
CA LEU A 150 1.04 4.29 2.85
C LEU A 150 2.00 3.58 3.80
N GLY A 151 2.81 2.64 3.29
CA GLY A 151 3.87 1.99 4.05
C GLY A 151 4.91 3.00 4.54
N ALA A 152 5.28 3.98 3.71
CA ALA A 152 6.16 5.07 4.13
C ALA A 152 5.53 5.91 5.27
N VAL A 153 4.24 6.22 5.20
CA VAL A 153 3.51 6.88 6.31
C VAL A 153 3.63 6.05 7.59
N LEU A 154 3.30 4.76 7.53
CA LEU A 154 3.33 3.87 8.69
C LEU A 154 4.74 3.77 9.29
N ALA A 155 5.77 3.67 8.45
CA ALA A 155 7.16 3.63 8.89
C ALA A 155 7.59 4.94 9.56
N LEU A 156 7.27 6.09 8.96
CA LEU A 156 7.60 7.40 9.53
C LEU A 156 6.89 7.62 10.87
N VAL A 157 5.60 7.29 10.97
CA VAL A 157 4.84 7.36 12.23
C VAL A 157 5.45 6.42 13.28
N PHE A 158 5.80 5.19 12.89
CA PHE A 158 6.46 4.24 13.77
C PHE A 158 7.74 4.81 14.37
N TYR A 159 8.67 5.32 13.56
CA TYR A 159 9.91 5.92 14.07
C TYR A 159 9.67 7.16 14.93
N GLN A 160 8.68 7.97 14.58
CA GLN A 160 8.34 9.16 15.35
C GLN A 160 7.75 8.83 16.73
N LEU A 161 6.99 7.73 16.85
CA LEU A 161 6.46 7.24 18.12
C LEU A 161 7.54 6.49 18.91
N ALA A 162 8.33 5.67 18.23
CA ALA A 162 9.42 4.91 18.83
C ALA A 162 10.45 5.84 19.50
N GLY A 163 10.84 6.93 18.83
CA GLY A 163 11.76 7.92 19.40
C GLY A 163 11.20 8.73 20.57
N ARG A 164 9.88 8.66 20.85
CA ARG A 164 9.24 9.35 21.98
C ARG A 164 8.90 8.43 23.14
N ALA A 165 8.81 7.12 22.91
CA ALA A 165 8.44 6.21 23.97
C ALA A 165 9.62 6.06 24.95
N PRO A 166 9.37 6.06 26.27
CA PRO A 166 10.41 5.75 27.23
C PRO A 166 10.92 4.33 26.97
N ALA A 167 12.25 4.15 26.96
CA ALA A 167 12.83 2.82 26.90
C ALA A 167 12.30 2.01 28.10
N PRO A 168 11.79 0.78 27.88
CA PRO A 168 11.37 -0.06 28.99
C PRO A 168 12.57 -0.32 29.89
N GLY A 169 12.45 0.05 31.17
CA GLY A 169 13.49 -0.24 32.15
C GLY A 169 13.50 -1.72 32.54
N GLY A 170 14.68 -2.33 32.58
CA GLY A 170 14.92 -3.67 33.14
C GLY A 170 15.17 -4.77 32.09
N THR A 171 15.82 -5.85 32.53
CA THR A 171 16.40 -6.94 31.70
C THR A 171 15.38 -7.95 31.13
N GLY A 172 14.16 -7.51 30.82
CA GLY A 172 13.06 -8.39 30.43
C GLY A 172 12.93 -8.60 28.92
N PHE A 173 12.03 -9.50 28.52
CA PHE A 173 11.63 -9.69 27.11
C PHE A 173 11.20 -8.37 26.44
N GLY A 174 10.61 -7.45 27.21
CA GLY A 174 10.22 -6.12 26.73
C GLY A 174 11.39 -5.26 26.25
N GLU A 175 12.54 -5.30 26.93
CA GLU A 175 13.76 -4.58 26.50
C GLU A 175 14.35 -5.20 25.24
N VAL A 176 14.38 -6.52 25.15
CA VAL A 176 14.83 -7.24 23.94
C VAL A 176 13.94 -6.91 22.74
N LEU A 177 12.62 -6.92 22.94
CA LEU A 177 11.65 -6.57 21.90
C LEU A 177 11.76 -5.10 21.51
N TRP A 178 11.95 -4.21 22.47
CA TRP A 178 12.15 -2.78 22.21
C TRP A 178 13.43 -2.53 21.41
N GLY A 179 14.56 -3.08 21.84
CA GLY A 179 15.83 -2.99 21.11
C GLY A 179 15.72 -3.59 19.70
N ALA A 180 14.96 -4.68 19.54
CA ALA A 180 14.66 -5.25 18.24
C ALA A 180 13.83 -4.31 17.36
N LEU A 181 12.92 -3.51 17.94
CA LEU A 181 12.03 -2.57 17.26
C LEU A 181 12.67 -1.20 16.96
N THR A 182 13.68 -0.78 17.73
CA THR A 182 14.32 0.54 17.58
C THR A 182 15.77 0.44 17.10
N GLY A 183 16.17 -0.68 16.49
CA GLY A 183 17.55 -0.91 16.09
C GLY A 183 18.04 0.06 15.01
N ASP A 184 19.27 0.55 15.14
CA ASP A 184 19.82 1.55 14.21
C ASP A 184 20.41 0.95 12.92
N SER A 185 20.36 -0.37 12.75
CA SER A 185 20.97 -1.01 11.58
C SER A 185 20.17 -0.73 10.30
N ALA A 186 20.87 -0.61 9.16
CA ALA A 186 20.23 -0.44 7.86
C ALA A 186 19.26 -1.59 7.52
N LEU A 187 19.61 -2.81 7.91
CA LEU A 187 18.77 -3.99 7.73
C LEU A 187 17.50 -3.92 8.59
N HIS A 188 17.62 -3.51 9.86
CA HIS A 188 16.47 -3.27 10.71
C HIS A 188 15.50 -2.28 10.04
N ARG A 189 16.03 -1.14 9.56
CA ARG A 189 15.21 -0.16 8.85
C ARG A 189 14.52 -0.74 7.62
N ALA A 190 15.22 -1.57 6.86
CA ALA A 190 14.65 -2.25 5.70
C ALA A 190 13.52 -3.21 6.08
N ILE A 191 13.66 -3.99 7.16
CA ILE A 191 12.61 -4.90 7.65
C ILE A 191 11.36 -4.11 8.06
N VAL A 192 11.53 -3.04 8.85
CA VAL A 192 10.41 -2.19 9.28
C VAL A 192 9.70 -1.56 8.08
N VAL A 193 10.44 -0.97 7.15
CA VAL A 193 9.87 -0.37 5.93
C VAL A 193 9.12 -1.42 5.11
N LEU A 194 9.73 -2.58 4.86
CA LEU A 194 9.07 -3.65 4.11
C LEU A 194 7.80 -4.12 4.81
N PHE A 195 7.83 -4.32 6.12
CA PHE A 195 6.67 -4.69 6.91
C PHE A 195 5.57 -3.64 6.81
N CYS A 196 5.90 -2.35 6.92
CA CYS A 196 4.95 -1.26 6.76
C CYS A 196 4.36 -1.19 5.34
N VAL A 197 5.14 -1.49 4.30
CA VAL A 197 4.63 -1.58 2.91
C VAL A 197 3.66 -2.75 2.77
N VAL A 198 3.99 -3.92 3.31
CA VAL A 198 3.07 -5.08 3.36
C VAL A 198 1.79 -4.71 4.10
N LEU A 199 1.91 -4.06 5.26
CA LEU A 199 0.76 -3.58 6.03
C LEU A 199 -0.06 -2.54 5.24
N GLY A 200 0.60 -1.67 4.47
CA GLY A 200 -0.05 -0.73 3.56
C GLY A 200 -0.92 -1.45 2.51
N HIS A 201 -0.39 -2.51 1.89
CA HIS A 201 -1.15 -3.36 0.97
C HIS A 201 -2.37 -3.99 1.65
N LEU A 202 -2.19 -4.54 2.85
CA LEU A 202 -3.25 -5.19 3.62
C LEU A 202 -4.34 -4.20 4.05
N VAL A 203 -3.96 -2.99 4.50
CA VAL A 203 -4.90 -1.93 4.88
C VAL A 203 -5.70 -1.44 3.67
N GLU A 204 -5.07 -1.29 2.51
CA GLU A 204 -5.81 -0.94 1.28
C GLU A 204 -6.78 -2.03 0.85
N ALA A 205 -6.36 -3.29 0.91
CA ALA A 205 -7.24 -4.41 0.62
C ALA A 205 -8.42 -4.46 1.59
N ALA A 206 -8.16 -4.31 2.89
CA ALA A 206 -9.19 -4.30 3.92
C ALA A 206 -10.16 -3.11 3.77
N ALA A 207 -9.66 -1.93 3.40
CA ALA A 207 -10.49 -0.76 3.15
C ALA A 207 -11.43 -0.98 1.95
N ARG A 208 -10.94 -1.63 0.89
CA ARG A 208 -11.77 -2.01 -0.26
C ARG A 208 -12.81 -3.05 0.12
N HIS A 209 -12.41 -4.10 0.85
CA HIS A 209 -13.32 -5.10 1.36
C HIS A 209 -14.47 -4.49 2.19
N ARG A 210 -14.18 -3.51 3.04
CA ARG A 210 -15.21 -2.78 3.81
C ARG A 210 -16.17 -2.01 2.91
N ARG A 211 -15.67 -1.36 1.85
CA ARG A 211 -16.52 -0.67 0.86
C ARG A 211 -17.41 -1.66 0.12
N ASP A 212 -16.87 -2.82 -0.27
CA ASP A 212 -17.64 -3.87 -0.95
C ASP A 212 -18.74 -4.45 -0.04
N ARG A 213 -18.43 -4.70 1.24
CA ARG A 213 -19.44 -5.10 2.24
C ARG A 213 -20.52 -4.04 2.43
N ALA A 214 -20.15 -2.76 2.50
CA ALA A 214 -21.12 -1.67 2.63
C ALA A 214 -22.02 -1.56 1.39
N ALA A 215 -21.46 -1.72 0.19
CA ALA A 215 -22.22 -1.76 -1.05
C ALA A 215 -23.19 -2.95 -1.09
N LEU A 216 -22.76 -4.13 -0.64
CA LEU A 216 -23.62 -5.31 -0.55
C LEU A 216 -24.79 -5.09 0.42
N ALA A 217 -24.50 -4.56 1.61
CA ALA A 217 -25.52 -4.26 2.61
C ALA A 217 -26.53 -3.23 2.08
N ALA A 218 -26.05 -2.18 1.39
CA ALA A 218 -26.91 -1.19 0.75
C ALA A 218 -27.79 -1.81 -0.35
N PHE A 219 -27.25 -2.74 -1.13
CA PHE A 219 -28.03 -3.47 -2.15
C PHE A 219 -29.12 -4.35 -1.53
N GLN A 220 -28.80 -5.05 -0.43
CA GLN A 220 -29.76 -5.87 0.30
C GLN A 220 -30.86 -5.02 0.98
N ALA A 221 -30.50 -3.85 1.50
CA ALA A 221 -31.44 -2.94 2.16
C ALA A 221 -32.36 -2.20 1.16
N ALA A 222 -31.92 -2.02 -0.08
CA ALA A 222 -32.73 -1.40 -1.12
C ALA A 222 -33.92 -2.29 -1.48
N ALA A 223 -35.14 -1.72 -1.42
CA ALA A 223 -36.38 -2.43 -1.65
C ALA A 223 -36.35 -3.24 -2.96
N PRO A 224 -36.95 -4.45 -2.99
CA PRO A 224 -37.06 -5.21 -4.22
C PRO A 224 -37.85 -4.40 -5.25
N GLY A 225 -37.20 -4.09 -6.36
CA GLY A 225 -37.78 -3.36 -7.48
C GLY A 225 -37.83 -4.23 -8.74
N PRO A 226 -38.57 -3.82 -9.78
CA PRO A 226 -38.75 -4.60 -11.00
C PRO A 226 -37.46 -4.71 -11.84
N ASP A 227 -36.50 -3.80 -11.67
CA ASP A 227 -35.19 -3.86 -12.35
C ASP A 227 -34.05 -3.99 -11.33
N PRO A 228 -33.61 -5.23 -11.01
CA PRO A 228 -32.46 -5.46 -10.13
C PRO A 228 -31.18 -4.85 -10.70
N ALA A 229 -31.06 -4.71 -12.02
CA ALA A 229 -29.91 -4.10 -12.66
C ALA A 229 -29.89 -2.58 -12.44
N ALA A 230 -31.04 -1.89 -12.49
CA ALA A 230 -31.12 -0.46 -12.13
C ALA A 230 -30.74 -0.22 -10.66
N ARG A 231 -31.28 -1.03 -9.74
CA ARG A 231 -30.96 -0.94 -8.30
C ARG A 231 -29.47 -1.15 -8.06
N ALA A 232 -28.90 -2.14 -8.73
CA ALA A 232 -27.48 -2.34 -8.71
C ALA A 232 -26.76 -1.12 -9.29
N ARG A 233 -27.12 -0.59 -10.46
CA ARG A 233 -26.51 0.64 -11.03
C ARG A 233 -26.52 1.82 -10.06
N GLU A 234 -27.60 2.03 -9.31
CA GLU A 234 -27.68 3.07 -8.29
C GLU A 234 -26.66 2.86 -7.15
N VAL A 235 -26.64 1.64 -6.59
CA VAL A 235 -25.66 1.28 -5.57
C VAL A 235 -24.23 1.30 -6.17
N CYS A 236 -24.04 1.19 -7.49
CA CYS A 236 -22.73 1.41 -8.15
C CYS A 236 -22.25 2.82 -7.95
N GLY A 237 -23.09 3.77 -8.34
CA GLY A 237 -22.73 5.17 -8.36
C GLY A 237 -22.28 5.61 -6.97
N ARG A 238 -22.98 5.15 -5.93
CA ARG A 238 -22.73 5.60 -4.56
C ARG A 238 -21.44 5.05 -3.94
N TYR A 239 -21.05 3.81 -4.23
CA TYR A 239 -19.96 3.12 -3.52
C TYR A 239 -18.65 2.95 -4.31
N GLY A 240 -18.64 3.26 -5.61
CA GLY A 240 -17.46 3.11 -6.47
C GLY A 240 -17.21 1.62 -6.76
N ARG A 241 -17.33 1.23 -8.04
CA ARG A 241 -17.53 -0.18 -8.37
C ARG A 241 -16.50 -0.78 -9.29
N THR A 242 -16.14 -2.00 -8.92
CA THR A 242 -15.77 -3.01 -9.90
C THR A 242 -16.36 -4.37 -9.57
N TRP A 243 -16.52 -4.70 -8.29
CA TRP A 243 -17.00 -6.02 -7.89
C TRP A 243 -18.51 -6.23 -8.11
N THR A 244 -19.32 -5.23 -7.77
CA THR A 244 -20.77 -5.32 -7.94
C THR A 244 -21.23 -5.05 -9.39
N GLU A 245 -20.39 -4.41 -10.22
CA GLU A 245 -20.55 -4.38 -11.68
C GLU A 245 -20.28 -5.75 -12.30
N MET A 246 -19.42 -6.53 -11.66
CA MET A 246 -19.17 -7.91 -12.03
C MET A 246 -20.31 -8.86 -11.64
N LEU A 247 -20.91 -8.63 -10.47
CA LEU A 247 -22.14 -9.33 -10.09
C LEU A 247 -23.26 -9.06 -11.09
N LEU A 248 -23.39 -7.82 -11.58
CA LEU A 248 -24.35 -7.45 -12.62
C LEU A 248 -24.08 -8.16 -13.96
N THR A 249 -22.82 -8.37 -14.32
CA THR A 249 -22.45 -9.14 -15.51
C THR A 249 -22.69 -10.63 -15.31
N ARG A 250 -22.59 -11.17 -14.08
CA ARG A 250 -22.97 -12.56 -13.79
C ARG A 250 -24.49 -12.79 -13.85
N THR A 251 -25.29 -11.80 -13.48
CA THR A 251 -26.76 -11.89 -13.56
C THR A 251 -27.31 -11.63 -14.96
N SER A 252 -26.54 -11.03 -15.87
CA SER A 252 -26.94 -10.83 -17.27
C SER A 252 -26.24 -11.86 -18.18
N THR A 253 -27.00 -12.86 -18.62
CA THR A 253 -26.80 -13.83 -19.73
C THR A 253 -25.39 -14.12 -20.32
N SER A 254 -25.11 -15.42 -20.58
CA SER A 254 -24.06 -16.11 -21.38
C SER A 254 -22.58 -15.63 -21.42
N GLY A 255 -22.22 -14.41 -21.01
CA GLY A 255 -20.85 -13.87 -21.03
C GLY A 255 -20.27 -13.49 -19.66
N GLY A 256 -21.07 -13.48 -18.60
CA GLY A 256 -20.66 -13.09 -17.24
C GLY A 256 -19.60 -13.97 -16.58
N GLY A 257 -19.47 -15.23 -17.02
CA GLY A 257 -18.46 -16.16 -16.49
C GLY A 257 -17.03 -15.66 -16.72
N ALA A 258 -16.71 -15.26 -17.96
CA ALA A 258 -15.36 -14.85 -18.34
C ALA A 258 -14.90 -13.57 -17.63
N ALA A 259 -15.79 -12.59 -17.45
CA ALA A 259 -15.45 -11.35 -16.73
C ALA A 259 -15.13 -11.63 -15.25
N ALA A 260 -15.92 -12.51 -14.63
CA ALA A 260 -15.69 -12.90 -13.25
C ALA A 260 -14.42 -13.73 -13.06
N GLU A 261 -14.11 -14.64 -13.98
CA GLU A 261 -12.84 -15.38 -14.00
C GLU A 261 -11.64 -14.44 -14.15
N ALA A 262 -11.69 -13.50 -15.09
CA ALA A 262 -10.61 -12.55 -15.32
C ALA A 262 -10.31 -11.69 -14.07
N PHE A 263 -11.36 -11.30 -13.35
CA PHE A 263 -11.21 -10.54 -12.12
C PHE A 263 -10.70 -11.35 -10.94
N GLU A 264 -11.17 -12.60 -10.81
CA GLU A 264 -10.61 -13.52 -9.82
C GLU A 264 -9.11 -13.72 -10.08
N ALA A 265 -8.71 -13.82 -11.36
CA ALA A 265 -7.32 -13.86 -11.75
C ALA A 265 -6.55 -12.56 -11.37
N PHE A 266 -7.14 -11.37 -11.55
CA PHE A 266 -6.54 -10.11 -11.08
C PHE A 266 -6.36 -10.07 -9.56
N ARG A 267 -7.35 -10.52 -8.78
CA ARG A 267 -7.25 -10.61 -7.32
C ARG A 267 -6.17 -11.58 -6.89
N HIS A 268 -6.17 -12.76 -7.49
CA HIS A 268 -5.16 -13.78 -7.23
C HIS A 268 -3.75 -13.27 -7.56
N ALA A 269 -3.57 -12.58 -8.70
CA ALA A 269 -2.29 -11.98 -9.08
C ALA A 269 -1.80 -10.92 -8.07
N SER A 270 -2.69 -10.02 -7.63
CA SER A 270 -2.37 -9.00 -6.62
C SER A 270 -1.96 -9.63 -5.29
N ARG A 271 -2.66 -10.69 -4.86
CA ARG A 271 -2.35 -11.40 -3.61
C ARG A 271 -1.04 -12.17 -3.69
N ARG A 272 -0.77 -12.83 -4.82
CA ARG A 272 0.49 -13.54 -5.05
C ARG A 272 1.70 -12.63 -4.89
N PHE A 273 1.58 -11.36 -5.30
CA PHE A 273 2.61 -10.36 -5.05
C PHE A 273 2.82 -10.10 -3.56
N VAL A 274 1.73 -9.88 -2.78
CA VAL A 274 1.81 -9.68 -1.32
C VAL A 274 2.39 -10.91 -0.61
N TYR A 275 1.97 -12.12 -0.99
CA TYR A 275 2.54 -13.38 -0.50
C TYR A 275 4.06 -13.44 -0.73
N GLY A 276 4.52 -13.01 -1.91
CA GLY A 276 5.94 -12.89 -2.21
C GLY A 276 6.66 -11.93 -1.26
N LEU A 277 6.09 -10.75 -0.98
CA LEU A 277 6.67 -9.78 -0.04
C LEU A 277 6.72 -10.31 1.41
N VAL A 278 5.68 -11.00 1.87
CA VAL A 278 5.64 -11.59 3.22
C VAL A 278 6.73 -12.64 3.40
N ALA A 279 7.04 -13.41 2.36
CA ALA A 279 8.12 -14.41 2.38
C ALA A 279 9.53 -13.78 2.45
N LEU A 280 9.69 -12.51 2.06
CA LEU A 280 10.98 -11.79 2.17
C LEU A 280 11.29 -11.34 3.59
N LEU A 281 10.29 -11.18 4.47
CA LEU A 281 10.49 -10.71 5.85
C LEU A 281 11.37 -11.66 6.69
N PRO A 282 11.11 -12.99 6.73
CA PRO A 282 12.00 -13.94 7.41
C PRO A 282 13.38 -14.04 6.77
N LEU A 283 13.46 -13.96 5.44
CA LEU A 283 14.73 -14.04 4.70
C LEU A 283 15.65 -12.85 5.03
N LEU A 284 15.10 -11.63 5.14
CA LEU A 284 15.84 -10.47 5.61
C LEU A 284 16.29 -10.64 7.07
N GLY A 285 15.44 -11.21 7.92
CA GLY A 285 15.80 -11.57 9.30
C GLY A 285 16.98 -12.55 9.36
N PHE A 286 16.97 -13.60 8.55
CA PHE A 286 18.07 -14.57 8.43
C PHE A 286 19.34 -13.96 7.83
N LEU A 287 19.20 -13.09 6.82
CA LEU A 287 20.35 -12.35 6.30
C LEU A 287 21.03 -11.52 7.41
N GLY A 288 20.24 -10.98 8.34
CA GLY A 288 20.75 -10.25 9.51
C GLY A 288 21.62 -11.10 10.42
N THR A 289 21.23 -12.35 10.70
CA THR A 289 22.07 -13.26 11.48
C THR A 289 23.30 -13.68 10.72
N VAL A 290 23.22 -14.00 9.42
CA VAL A 290 24.39 -14.41 8.63
C VAL A 290 25.43 -13.29 8.58
N VAL A 291 25.02 -12.06 8.25
CA VAL A 291 25.91 -10.89 8.26
C VAL A 291 26.47 -10.64 9.67
N GLY A 292 25.65 -10.84 10.70
CA GLY A 292 26.05 -10.72 12.10
C GLY A 292 27.13 -11.71 12.53
N LEU A 293 26.92 -12.99 12.22
CA LEU A 293 27.87 -14.06 12.53
C LEU A 293 29.17 -13.87 11.77
N ALA A 294 29.11 -13.52 10.46
CA ALA A 294 30.30 -13.24 9.67
C ALA A 294 31.13 -12.09 10.26
N ALA A 295 30.48 -11.01 10.71
CA ALA A 295 31.16 -9.89 11.37
C ALA A 295 31.76 -10.29 12.73
N ALA A 296 31.03 -11.09 13.53
CA ALA A 296 31.52 -11.58 14.82
C ALA A 296 32.74 -12.51 14.65
N MET A 297 32.72 -13.37 13.64
CA MET A 297 33.86 -14.24 13.30
C MET A 297 35.06 -13.44 12.79
N ALA A 298 34.84 -12.40 11.98
CA ALA A 298 35.91 -11.52 11.52
C ALA A 298 36.54 -10.69 12.65
N ALA A 299 35.81 -10.48 13.75
CA ALA A 299 36.30 -9.76 14.93
C ALA A 299 37.10 -10.65 15.91
N LEU A 300 37.15 -11.97 15.67
CA LEU A 300 37.99 -12.85 16.48
C LEU A 300 39.47 -12.61 16.14
N PRO A 301 40.35 -12.35 17.13
CA PRO A 301 41.77 -12.20 16.87
C PRO A 301 42.33 -13.51 16.31
N LEU A 302 42.81 -13.49 15.07
CA LEU A 302 43.40 -14.64 14.38
C LEU A 302 44.86 -14.90 14.80
N ASP A 303 45.51 -13.91 15.40
CA ASP A 303 46.88 -14.00 15.89
C ASP A 303 46.87 -14.40 17.37
N GLY A 304 47.52 -15.53 17.66
CA GLY A 304 47.46 -16.22 18.94
C GLY A 304 47.71 -15.33 20.15
N ALA A 305 46.84 -15.52 21.15
CA ALA A 305 46.96 -15.13 22.55
C ALA A 305 48.41 -14.90 23.03
N ALA A 306 48.88 -13.67 22.92
CA ALA A 306 49.90 -13.14 23.80
C ALA A 306 49.15 -12.29 24.85
N GLU A 307 48.91 -12.91 26.01
CA GLU A 307 48.49 -12.26 27.26
C GLU A 307 47.04 -11.74 27.34
N GLY A 308 46.10 -12.68 27.32
CA GLY A 308 45.29 -12.88 28.54
C GLY A 308 44.10 -11.97 28.83
N ARG A 309 43.24 -11.66 27.84
CA ARG A 309 41.76 -11.63 28.02
C ARG A 309 41.09 -11.36 26.67
N VAL A 310 40.51 -12.40 26.07
CA VAL A 310 39.64 -12.22 24.90
C VAL A 310 38.35 -11.54 25.40
N ASP A 311 38.11 -10.29 24.99
CA ASP A 311 36.87 -9.59 25.30
C ASP A 311 35.72 -10.12 24.44
N LEU A 312 35.15 -11.25 24.89
CA LEU A 312 33.97 -11.86 24.27
C LEU A 312 32.71 -11.03 24.47
N THR A 313 32.72 -10.07 25.40
CA THR A 313 31.53 -9.30 25.80
C THR A 313 31.03 -8.44 24.64
N GLY A 314 31.93 -7.75 23.92
CA GLY A 314 31.58 -6.98 22.74
C GLY A 314 31.05 -7.85 21.59
N SER A 315 31.63 -9.03 21.41
CA SER A 315 31.23 -9.97 20.36
C SER A 315 29.85 -10.60 20.65
N LEU A 316 29.56 -10.92 21.91
CA LEU A 316 28.26 -11.44 22.37
C LEU A 316 27.15 -10.37 22.30
N ALA A 317 27.45 -9.11 22.63
CA ALA A 317 26.50 -8.01 22.48
C ALA A 317 26.14 -7.78 20.99
N GLY A 318 27.13 -7.83 20.12
CA GLY A 318 26.94 -7.78 18.67
C GLY A 318 26.07 -8.94 18.16
N LEU A 319 26.29 -10.15 18.67
CA LEU A 319 25.50 -11.34 18.35
C LEU A 319 24.03 -11.21 18.76
N ALA A 320 23.78 -10.69 19.98
CA ALA A 320 22.43 -10.50 20.51
C ALA A 320 21.59 -9.54 19.66
N LEU A 321 22.17 -8.42 19.23
CA LEU A 321 21.53 -7.46 18.32
C LEU A 321 21.11 -8.11 16.98
N LYS A 322 21.83 -9.14 16.53
CA LYS A 322 21.58 -9.79 15.25
C LYS A 322 20.43 -10.80 15.37
N PHE A 323 20.37 -11.55 16.47
CA PHE A 323 19.18 -12.36 16.79
C PHE A 323 17.90 -11.52 16.91
N GLN A 324 18.00 -10.29 17.43
CA GLN A 324 16.87 -9.37 17.47
C GLN A 324 16.33 -9.03 16.07
N THR A 325 17.19 -8.83 15.07
CA THR A 325 16.73 -8.57 13.69
C THR A 325 16.01 -9.77 13.07
N THR A 326 16.42 -11.00 13.39
CA THR A 326 15.72 -12.21 12.96
C THR A 326 14.39 -12.38 13.67
N LEU A 327 14.37 -12.18 14.99
CA LEU A 327 13.12 -12.18 15.77
C LEU A 327 12.11 -11.20 15.18
N LEU A 328 12.55 -9.98 14.87
CA LEU A 328 11.71 -8.96 14.23
C LEU A 328 11.15 -9.44 12.89
N GLY A 329 11.99 -10.01 12.01
CA GLY A 329 11.56 -10.53 10.71
C GLY A 329 10.53 -11.66 10.83
N LEU A 330 10.70 -12.56 11.80
CA LEU A 330 9.76 -13.66 12.08
C LEU A 330 8.43 -13.15 12.61
N VAL A 331 8.45 -12.26 13.61
CA VAL A 331 7.23 -11.67 14.19
C VAL A 331 6.47 -10.87 13.14
N ALA A 332 7.17 -10.04 12.35
CA ALA A 332 6.57 -9.27 11.26
C ALA A 332 5.89 -10.19 10.22
N SER A 333 6.55 -11.27 9.82
CA SER A 333 6.00 -12.24 8.87
C SER A 333 4.79 -12.99 9.44
N LEU A 334 4.83 -13.39 10.71
CA LEU A 334 3.71 -14.03 11.40
C LEU A 334 2.47 -13.12 11.42
N VAL A 335 2.64 -11.87 11.83
CA VAL A 335 1.55 -10.88 11.87
C VAL A 335 0.99 -10.65 10.47
N ALA A 336 1.85 -10.45 9.47
CA ALA A 336 1.40 -10.24 8.10
C ALA A 336 0.64 -11.45 7.54
N SER A 337 1.11 -12.67 7.83
CA SER A 337 0.47 -13.92 7.41
C SER A 337 -0.91 -14.09 8.05
N LEU A 338 -1.05 -13.77 9.34
CA LEU A 338 -2.34 -13.83 10.05
C LEU A 338 -3.36 -12.82 9.46
N LEU A 339 -2.91 -11.59 9.19
CA LEU A 339 -3.75 -10.56 8.58
C LEU A 339 -4.20 -10.95 7.18
N LEU A 340 -3.32 -11.59 6.40
CA LEU A 340 -3.63 -12.07 5.06
C LEU A 340 -4.64 -13.23 5.11
N ALA A 341 -4.47 -14.18 6.03
CA ALA A 341 -5.44 -15.25 6.26
C ALA A 341 -6.83 -14.71 6.67
N TRP A 342 -6.86 -13.69 7.54
CA TRP A 342 -8.11 -13.02 7.92
C TRP A 342 -8.80 -12.32 6.74
N LEU A 343 -8.01 -11.66 5.89
CA LEU A 343 -8.52 -10.99 4.69
C LEU A 343 -9.07 -12.03 3.69
N ASP A 344 -8.35 -13.12 3.46
CA ASP A 344 -8.77 -14.24 2.59
C ASP A 344 -10.09 -14.85 3.05
N LYS A 345 -10.23 -15.09 4.36
CA LYS A 345 -11.49 -15.53 4.94
C LYS A 345 -12.62 -14.52 4.70
N SER A 346 -12.37 -13.24 4.96
CA SER A 346 -13.39 -12.20 4.84
C SER A 346 -13.87 -12.05 3.38
N GLU A 347 -12.93 -12.13 2.44
CA GLU A 347 -13.18 -12.04 1.01
C GLU A 347 -13.96 -13.24 0.46
N THR A 348 -13.66 -14.46 0.94
CA THR A 348 -14.40 -15.68 0.56
C THR A 348 -15.83 -15.67 1.09
N GLU A 349 -16.05 -15.22 2.33
CA GLU A 349 -17.39 -15.00 2.89
C GLU A 349 -18.21 -14.00 2.05
N LEU A 350 -17.59 -12.89 1.64
CA LEU A 350 -18.23 -11.88 0.82
C LEU A 350 -18.58 -12.44 -0.57
N ALA A 351 -17.67 -13.18 -1.19
CA ALA A 351 -17.92 -13.84 -2.48
C ALA A 351 -19.10 -14.81 -2.40
N ALA A 352 -19.18 -15.61 -1.33
CA ALA A 352 -20.28 -16.54 -1.09
C ALA A 352 -21.62 -15.83 -0.89
N ALA A 353 -21.68 -14.79 -0.05
CA ALA A 353 -22.91 -14.01 0.19
C ALA A 353 -23.48 -13.45 -1.11
N CYS A 354 -22.60 -13.03 -2.00
CA CYS A 354 -22.98 -12.45 -3.27
C CYS A 354 -23.40 -13.50 -4.31
N ALA A 355 -22.78 -14.67 -4.32
CA ALA A 355 -23.23 -15.80 -5.13
C ALA A 355 -24.66 -16.23 -4.76
N VAL A 356 -24.98 -16.25 -3.45
CA VAL A 356 -26.33 -16.54 -2.96
C VAL A 356 -27.33 -15.50 -3.45
N LEU A 357 -26.99 -14.20 -3.38
CA LEU A 357 -27.84 -13.13 -3.89
C LEU A 357 -28.06 -13.21 -5.39
N ALA A 358 -27.01 -13.46 -6.17
CA ALA A 358 -27.11 -13.62 -7.62
C ALA A 358 -28.06 -14.78 -7.98
N ALA A 359 -27.94 -15.92 -7.29
CA ALA A 359 -28.84 -17.06 -7.47
C ALA A 359 -30.29 -16.77 -7.02
N ALA A 360 -30.48 -15.94 -5.99
CA ALA A 360 -31.81 -15.52 -5.55
C ALA A 360 -32.50 -14.62 -6.59
N GLU A 361 -31.77 -13.68 -7.20
CA GLU A 361 -32.30 -12.82 -8.25
C GLU A 361 -32.56 -13.60 -9.55
N ALA A 362 -31.68 -14.53 -9.95
CA ALA A 362 -31.90 -15.37 -11.12
C ALA A 362 -33.17 -16.24 -11.04
N ARG A 363 -33.61 -16.60 -9.82
CA ARG A 363 -34.89 -17.33 -9.60
C ARG A 363 -36.13 -16.45 -9.66
N ARG A 364 -35.97 -15.12 -9.65
CA ARG A 364 -37.08 -14.16 -9.70
C ARG A 364 -37.43 -13.72 -11.11
N GLU A 365 -36.58 -13.99 -12.09
CA GLU A 365 -36.87 -13.75 -13.50
C GLU A 365 -37.85 -14.86 -13.99
N PRO A 366 -39.12 -14.51 -14.29
CA PRO A 366 -40.15 -15.47 -14.68
C PRO A 366 -40.01 -15.98 -16.12
#